data_AF-A0A2N1ME74-F1
#
_entry.id   AF-A0A2N1ME74-F1
#
_cell.length_a   1.000
_cell.length_b   1.000
_cell.length_c   1.000
_cell.angle_alpha   90.00
_cell.angle_beta   90.00
_cell.angle_gamma   90.00
#
_symmetry.space_group_name_H-M   'P 1'
#
loop_
_entity.id
_entity.type
_entity.pdbx_description
1 polymer ?
#
loop_
_entity_poly.entity_id
_entity_poly.type
_entity_poly.pdbx_seq_one_letter_code
_entity_poly.pdbx_strand_id
1 'polypeptide(L)'
;MNKNINDHIISRVKEREKAINYWTRYGPSFGFEDLIVFGGDINDFRQKNNYCKKKYYEKNIRETEDKFSVEEYEIFQIINKN
;
A
#
# COMPACT_ATOMS: atom_id res chain seq x y z
N MET A 1 19.27 13.14 4.89
CA MET A 1 18.42 13.72 3.82
C MET A 1 17.17 14.28 4.46
N ASN A 2 16.96 15.59 4.42
CA ASN A 2 15.71 16.20 4.86
C ASN A 2 14.66 15.99 3.75
N LYS A 3 13.93 14.87 3.80
CA LYS A 3 12.76 14.70 2.94
C LYS A 3 11.68 15.65 3.44
N ASN A 4 11.27 16.59 2.60
CA ASN A 4 10.15 17.48 2.90
C ASN A 4 8.86 16.67 2.77
N ILE A 5 7.83 16.98 3.55
CA ILE A 5 6.51 16.34 3.41
C ILE A 5 5.91 16.51 2.02
N ASN A 6 6.32 17.57 1.31
CA ASN A 6 5.97 17.83 -0.08
C ASN A 6 6.61 16.84 -1.08
N ASP A 7 7.64 16.10 -0.67
CA ASP A 7 8.29 15.07 -1.50
C ASP A 7 7.54 13.73 -1.45
N HIS A 8 6.46 13.67 -0.67
CA HIS A 8 5.67 12.46 -0.46
C HIS A 8 4.28 12.56 -1.09
N ILE A 9 3.77 11.43 -1.57
CA ILE A 9 2.39 11.32 -2.03
C ILE A 9 1.49 11.29 -0.79
N ILE A 10 0.77 12.38 -0.55
CA ILE A 10 -0.34 12.42 0.40
C ILE A 10 -1.63 12.17 -0.38
N SER A 11 -2.27 11.05 -0.08
CA SER A 11 -3.50 10.59 -0.73
C SER A 11 -4.52 10.22 0.34
N ARG A 12 -5.66 10.92 0.41
CA ARG A 12 -6.71 10.61 1.39
C ARG A 12 -7.66 9.57 0.82
N VAL A 13 -8.21 8.74 1.70
CA VAL A 13 -9.28 7.81 1.34
C VAL A 13 -10.59 8.57 1.14
N LYS A 14 -11.31 8.24 0.06
CA LYS A 14 -12.64 8.82 -0.24
C LYS A 14 -13.75 8.16 0.58
N GLU A 15 -13.70 6.84 0.68
CA GLU A 15 -14.66 5.99 1.41
C GLU A 15 -13.92 5.26 2.55
N ARG A 16 -14.19 5.63 3.81
CA ARG A 16 -13.42 5.13 4.97
C ARG A 16 -13.51 3.62 5.12
N GLU A 17 -14.66 3.05 4.78
CA GLU A 17 -14.95 1.61 4.78
C GLU A 17 -14.10 0.84 3.76
N LYS A 18 -13.48 1.56 2.82
CA LYS A 18 -12.62 1.02 1.77
C LYS A 18 -11.14 1.35 2.02
N ALA A 19 -10.77 1.88 3.18
CA ALA A 19 -9.40 2.33 3.44
C ALA A 19 -8.39 1.17 3.47
N ILE A 20 -8.78 0.04 4.06
CA ILE A 20 -7.90 -1.11 4.31
C ILE A 20 -8.53 -2.35 3.68
N ASN A 21 -7.69 -3.20 3.11
CA ASN A 21 -8.08 -4.49 2.59
C ASN A 21 -7.18 -5.56 3.20
N TYR A 22 -7.77 -6.65 3.71
CA TYR A 22 -7.03 -7.74 4.33
C TYR A 22 -7.61 -9.07 3.88
N TRP A 23 -6.72 -10.02 3.63
CA TRP A 23 -7.05 -11.40 3.29
C TRP A 23 -5.93 -12.32 3.77
N THR A 24 -6.20 -13.62 3.89
CA THR A 24 -5.26 -14.62 4.44
C THR A 24 -3.92 -14.69 3.72
N ARG A 25 -3.85 -14.27 2.45
CA ARG A 25 -2.63 -14.30 1.62
C ARG A 25 -2.07 -12.91 1.30
N TYR A 26 -2.60 -11.88 1.96
CA TYR A 26 -2.23 -10.50 1.70
C TYR A 26 -1.21 -10.04 2.76
N GLY A 27 -0.27 -9.21 2.32
CA GLY A 27 0.48 -8.33 3.20
C GLY A 27 -0.29 -7.02 3.44
N PRO A 28 0.39 -5.99 4.00
CA PRO A 28 -0.19 -4.67 4.17
C PRO A 28 -0.76 -4.12 2.86
N SER A 29 -2.07 -3.88 2.84
CA SER A 29 -2.80 -3.46 1.63
C SER A 29 -3.79 -2.34 1.96
N PHE A 30 -3.97 -1.42 1.01
CA PHE A 30 -4.84 -0.25 1.13
C PHE A 30 -5.80 -0.20 -0.04
N GLY A 31 -7.08 0.06 0.20
CA GLY A 31 -8.09 -0.03 -0.85
C GLY A 31 -8.29 -1.47 -1.36
N PHE A 32 -9.36 -1.70 -2.13
CA PHE A 32 -9.50 -3.00 -2.80
C PHE A 32 -8.61 -3.14 -4.04
N GLU A 33 -8.05 -2.05 -4.56
CA GLU A 33 -7.13 -2.06 -5.70
C GLU A 33 -5.96 -1.06 -5.53
N ASP A 34 -6.05 -0.12 -4.59
CA ASP A 34 -5.12 1.02 -4.49
C ASP A 34 -3.69 0.61 -4.09
N LEU A 35 -3.52 -0.41 -3.26
CA LEU A 35 -2.25 -1.11 -3.04
C LEU A 35 -2.56 -2.52 -2.55
N ILE A 36 -2.22 -3.53 -3.35
CA ILE A 36 -2.36 -4.93 -3.00
C ILE A 36 -0.99 -5.58 -2.93
N VAL A 37 -0.59 -5.95 -1.71
CA VAL A 37 0.57 -6.82 -1.47
C VAL A 37 0.06 -8.24 -1.35
N PHE A 38 0.30 -9.07 -2.36
CA PHE A 38 -0.31 -10.40 -2.49
C PHE A 38 0.75 -11.46 -2.78
N GLY A 39 0.81 -12.47 -1.91
CA GLY A 39 1.83 -13.53 -1.97
C GLY A 39 1.57 -14.59 -3.04
N GLY A 40 0.52 -14.46 -3.84
CA GLY A 40 0.17 -15.45 -4.84
C GLY A 40 -0.21 -16.80 -4.22
N ASP A 41 0.15 -17.88 -4.92
CA ASP A 41 -0.13 -19.24 -4.48
C ASP A 41 0.88 -19.79 -3.47
N ILE A 42 2.07 -19.21 -3.42
CA ILE A 42 3.16 -19.69 -2.55
C ILE A 42 3.41 -18.79 -1.34
N ASN A 43 2.54 -17.80 -1.10
CA ASN A 43 2.67 -16.80 -0.03
C ASN A 43 4.02 -16.06 -0.04
N ASP A 44 4.50 -15.67 -1.23
CA ASP A 44 5.75 -14.95 -1.41
C ASP A 44 5.53 -13.62 -2.15
N PHE A 45 5.72 -12.51 -1.43
CA PHE A 45 5.55 -11.16 -1.98
C PHE A 45 6.67 -10.73 -2.93
N ARG A 46 7.75 -11.50 -3.06
CA ARG A 46 8.82 -11.23 -4.02
C ARG A 46 8.40 -11.60 -5.45
N GLN A 47 7.32 -12.38 -5.60
CA GLN A 47 6.71 -12.57 -6.91
C GLN A 47 6.11 -11.25 -7.41
N LYS A 48 6.15 -11.02 -8.73
CA LYS A 48 5.52 -9.85 -9.38
C LYS A 48 3.98 -10.00 -9.44
N ASN A 49 3.37 -10.30 -8.29
CA ASN A 49 1.92 -10.45 -8.12
C ASN A 49 1.29 -9.27 -7.36
N ASN A 50 2.10 -8.42 -6.73
CA ASN A 50 1.65 -7.19 -6.10
C ASN A 50 1.29 -6.16 -7.17
N TYR A 51 0.30 -5.32 -6.90
CA TYR A 51 -0.17 -4.31 -7.84
C TYR A 51 -0.76 -3.10 -7.12
N CYS A 52 -0.90 -2.00 -7.86
CA CYS A 52 -1.43 -0.72 -7.38
C CYS A 52 -2.26 -0.12 -8.50
N LYS A 53 -3.51 0.24 -8.21
CA LYS A 53 -4.39 0.90 -9.16
C LYS A 53 -5.35 1.82 -8.42
N LYS A 54 -5.34 3.11 -8.77
CA LYS A 54 -6.15 4.10 -8.07
C LYS A 54 -7.64 3.77 -8.16
N LYS A 55 -8.30 3.63 -7.01
CA LYS A 55 -9.73 3.36 -6.91
C LYS A 55 -10.38 4.20 -5.81
N TYR A 56 -10.05 3.96 -4.55
CA TYR A 56 -10.69 4.58 -3.37
C TYR A 56 -9.88 5.71 -2.74
N TYR A 57 -8.62 5.88 -3.12
CA TYR A 57 -7.77 6.98 -2.69
C TYR A 57 -7.83 8.15 -3.68
N GLU A 58 -7.53 9.37 -3.23
CA GLU A 58 -7.57 10.58 -4.08
C GLU A 58 -6.53 10.53 -5.21
N LYS A 59 -5.33 10.05 -4.90
CA LYS A 59 -4.17 9.89 -5.77
C LYS A 59 -3.68 8.44 -5.74
N ASN A 60 -2.98 8.05 -6.80
CA ASN A 60 -2.29 6.77 -6.90
C ASN A 60 -1.27 6.63 -5.75
N ILE A 61 -1.25 5.48 -5.07
CA ILE A 61 -0.33 5.23 -3.94
C ILE A 61 1.10 5.06 -4.45
N ARG A 62 1.27 4.47 -5.64
CA ARG A 62 2.53 4.38 -6.38
C ARG A 62 2.46 5.17 -7.67
N GLU A 63 3.61 5.59 -8.16
CA GLU A 63 3.73 6.34 -9.42
C GLU A 63 3.27 5.53 -10.64
N THR A 64 3.51 4.22 -10.64
CA THR A 64 3.10 3.30 -11.71
C THR A 64 2.08 2.27 -11.22
N GLU A 65 1.24 1.79 -12.15
CA GLU A 65 0.29 0.69 -11.92
C GLU A 65 0.87 -0.68 -12.29
N ASP A 66 2.15 -0.72 -12.69
CA ASP A 66 2.83 -1.97 -13.02
C ASP A 66 2.91 -2.90 -11.81
N LYS A 67 2.88 -4.20 -12.10
CA LYS A 67 3.12 -5.21 -11.06
C LYS A 67 4.53 -5.08 -10.51
N PHE A 68 4.67 -5.32 -9.21
CA PHE A 68 5.94 -5.16 -8.52
C PHE A 68 6.21 -6.32 -7.55
N SER A 69 7.47 -6.43 -7.14
CA SER A 69 7.93 -7.32 -6.08
C SER A 69 8.14 -6.51 -4.80
N VAL A 70 7.94 -7.13 -3.64
CA VAL A 70 8.28 -6.57 -2.33
C VAL A 70 9.40 -7.43 -1.73
N GLU A 71 10.58 -6.83 -1.55
CA GLU A 71 11.72 -7.49 -0.91
C GLU A 71 11.62 -7.37 0.62
N GLU A 72 11.27 -6.18 1.11
CA GLU A 72 11.06 -5.88 2.52
C GLU A 72 9.92 -4.86 2.70
N TYR A 73 9.33 -4.83 3.89
CA TYR A 73 8.43 -3.76 4.32
C TYR A 73 8.60 -3.52 5.82
N GLU A 74 8.45 -2.26 6.23
CA GLU A 74 8.56 -1.82 7.62
C GLU A 74 7.21 -1.22 8.08
N ILE A 75 6.81 -1.50 9.32
CA ILE A 75 5.59 -0.96 9.92
C ILE A 75 5.98 -0.04 11.07
N PHE A 76 5.57 1.22 10.98
CA PHE A 76 5.80 2.23 12.00
C PHE A 76 4.48 2.61 12.68
N GLN A 77 4.46 2.54 14.02
CA GLN A 77 3.34 3.03 14.81
C GLN A 77 3.69 4.40 15.41
N ILE A 78 2.90 5.41 15.10
CA ILE A 78 3.02 6.73 15.71
C ILE A 78 2.22 6.72 17.02
N ILE A 79 2.91 6.98 18.13
CA ILE A 79 2.31 7.13 19.46
C ILE A 79 2.41 8.58 19.90
N ASN A 80 1.33 9.11 20.48
CA ASN A 80 1.40 10.41 21.13
C ASN A 80 2.26 10.28 22.39
N LYS A 81 3.20 11.20 22.58
CA LYS A 81 3.83 11.38 23.89
C LYS A 81 2.82 12.10 24.77
N ASN A 82 2.33 11.40 25.79
CA ASN A 82 1.63 12.03 26.90
C ASN A 82 2.58 12.95 27.67
#